data_AF-A0A356AT77-F1
#
_entry.id   AF-A0A356AT77-F1
#
_cell.length_a   1.000
_cell.length_b   1.000
_cell.length_c   1.000
_cell.angle_alpha   90.00
_cell.angle_beta   90.00
_cell.angle_gamma   90.00
#
_symmetry.space_group_name_H-M   'P 1'
#
loop_
_entity.id
_entity.type
_entity.pdbx_description
1 polymer ?
#
loop_
_entity_poly.entity_id
_entity_poly.type
_entity_poly.pdbx_seq_one_letter_code
_entity_poly.pdbx_strand_id
1 'polypeptide(L)'
;ACPSVNLLIEKNYPSLVPQRAPVVTPVIAHSRMMKEIYGVRAKVVFIGPCISKKFECLDPDNGNALFAVLTFEELEKWFQEQG
;
A
#
# COMPACT_ATOMS: atom_id res chain seq x y z
N ALA A 1 -8.79 -3.34 2.49
CA ALA A 1 -8.28 -3.20 3.88
C ALA A 1 -7.60 -1.85 4.06
N CYS A 2 -7.80 -1.23 5.23
CA CYS A 2 -7.44 0.16 5.55
C CYS A 2 -6.25 0.24 6.53
N PRO A 3 -5.10 0.83 6.13
CA PRO A 3 -3.95 0.97 7.03
C PRO A 3 -4.24 1.82 8.27
N SER A 4 -5.10 2.84 8.16
CA SER A 4 -5.46 3.67 9.31
C SER A 4 -6.13 2.87 10.43
N VAL A 5 -7.00 1.92 10.08
CA VAL A 5 -7.69 1.07 11.06
C VAL A 5 -6.71 0.11 11.72
N ASN A 6 -5.81 -0.48 10.94
CA ASN A 6 -4.76 -1.35 11.48
C ASN A 6 -3.86 -0.57 12.47
N LEU A 7 -3.43 0.64 12.10
CA LEU A 7 -2.59 1.49 12.94
C LEU A 7 -3.31 1.95 14.21
N LEU A 8 -4.61 2.26 14.12
CA LEU A 8 -5.45 2.59 15.26
C LEU A 8 -5.47 1.42 16.26
N ILE A 9 -5.70 0.19 15.76
CA ILE A 9 -5.72 -1.02 16.58
C ILE A 9 -4.34 -1.26 17.22
N GLU A 10 -3.26 -1.23 16.45
CA GLU A 10 -1.90 -1.44 16.94
C GLU A 10 -1.51 -0.46 18.05
N LYS A 11 -1.87 0.83 17.89
CA LYS A 11 -1.47 1.88 18.84
C LYS A 11 -2.37 2.01 20.06
N ASN A 12 -3.68 1.86 19.88
CA ASN A 12 -4.66 2.24 20.91
C ASN A 12 -5.42 1.03 21.48
N TYR A 13 -5.48 -0.09 20.75
CA TYR A 13 -6.20 -1.29 21.16
C TYR A 13 -5.37 -2.56 20.92
N PRO A 14 -4.15 -2.66 21.47
CA PRO A 14 -3.21 -3.74 21.17
C PRO A 14 -3.78 -5.13 21.50
N SER A 15 -4.70 -5.23 22.46
CA SER A 15 -5.41 -6.48 22.80
C SER A 15 -6.28 -7.04 21.67
N LEU A 16 -6.66 -6.20 20.68
CA LEU A 16 -7.44 -6.61 19.51
C LEU A 16 -6.56 -7.05 18.33
N VAL A 17 -5.24 -6.91 18.40
CA VAL A 17 -4.32 -7.31 17.32
C VAL A 17 -4.52 -8.77 16.89
N PRO A 18 -4.67 -9.76 17.80
CA PRO A 18 -4.90 -11.15 17.41
C PRO A 18 -6.22 -11.40 16.66
N GLN A 19 -7.18 -10.47 16.74
CA GLN A 19 -8.48 -10.59 16.07
C GLN A 19 -8.47 -10.03 14.65
N ARG A 20 -7.34 -9.45 14.21
CA ARG A 20 -7.20 -8.94 12.84
C ARG A 20 -7.11 -10.10 11.85
N ALA A 21 -7.71 -9.91 10.68
CA ALA A 21 -7.60 -10.88 9.60
C ALA A 21 -6.12 -11.07 9.22
N PRO A 22 -5.57 -12.29 9.22
CA PRO A 22 -4.16 -12.57 8.94
C PRO A 22 -3.89 -12.59 7.43
N VAL A 23 -4.31 -11.53 6.75
CA VAL A 23 -4.20 -11.38 5.29
C VAL A 23 -3.59 -10.04 4.94
N VAL A 24 -2.76 -10.03 3.90
CA VAL A 24 -2.26 -8.80 3.32
C VAL A 24 -3.39 -8.03 2.65
N THR A 25 -3.22 -6.72 2.46
CA THR A 25 -4.26 -5.94 1.78
C THR A 25 -4.26 -6.22 0.27
N PRO A 26 -5.37 -5.90 -0.43
CA PRO A 26 -5.49 -6.18 -1.86
C PRO A 26 -4.37 -5.58 -2.71
N VAL A 27 -3.82 -4.42 -2.34
CA VAL A 27 -2.74 -3.79 -3.11
C VAL A 27 -1.43 -4.58 -3.00
N ILE A 28 -1.11 -5.10 -1.81
CA ILE A 28 0.09 -5.91 -1.60
C ILE A 28 -0.08 -7.27 -2.26
N ALA A 29 -1.26 -7.89 -2.13
CA ALA A 29 -1.57 -9.16 -2.80
C ALA A 29 -1.40 -9.03 -4.32
N HIS A 30 -1.99 -7.98 -4.92
CA HIS A 30 -1.91 -7.75 -6.35
C HIS A 30 -0.49 -7.40 -6.79
N SER A 31 0.26 -6.63 -5.99
CA SER A 31 1.64 -6.30 -6.33
C SER A 31 2.56 -7.52 -6.32
N ARG A 32 2.38 -8.44 -5.36
CA ARG A 32 3.10 -9.72 -5.33
C ARG A 32 2.79 -10.56 -6.57
N MET A 33 1.50 -10.67 -6.93
CA MET A 33 1.08 -11.34 -8.16
C MET A 33 1.71 -10.73 -9.41
N MET A 34 1.75 -9.39 -9.51
CA MET A 34 2.42 -8.72 -10.64
C MET A 34 3.92 -9.04 -10.70
N LYS A 35 4.61 -9.11 -9.56
CA LYS A 35 6.04 -9.47 -9.53
C LYS A 35 6.28 -10.94 -9.86
N GLU A 36 5.35 -11.83 -9.54
CA GLU A 36 5.40 -13.24 -9.94
C GLU A 36 5.23 -13.39 -11.46
N ILE A 37 4.27 -12.66 -12.05
CA ILE A 37 3.97 -12.73 -13.49
C ILE A 37 5.01 -12.02 -14.35
N TYR A 38 5.41 -10.80 -13.96
CA TYR A 38 6.25 -9.90 -14.76
C TYR A 38 7.71 -9.82 -14.27
N GLY A 39 8.04 -10.54 -13.20
CA GLY A 39 9.36 -10.61 -12.59
C GLY A 39 9.62 -9.59 -11.48
N VAL A 40 10.52 -9.95 -10.55
CA VAL A 40 10.84 -9.17 -9.34
C VAL A 40 11.32 -7.73 -9.61
N ARG A 41 11.88 -7.51 -10.80
CA ARG A 41 12.34 -6.20 -11.30
C ARG A 41 11.21 -5.24 -11.69
N ALA A 42 9.98 -5.73 -11.81
CA ALA A 42 8.82 -4.89 -12.08
C ALA A 42 8.60 -3.88 -10.94
N LYS A 43 8.50 -2.61 -11.31
CA LYS A 43 8.16 -1.51 -10.40
C LYS A 43 6.65 -1.33 -10.42
N VAL A 44 6.01 -1.62 -9.30
CA VAL A 44 4.55 -1.50 -9.16
C VAL A 44 4.23 -0.19 -8.45
N VAL A 45 3.47 0.67 -9.13
CA VAL A 45 2.99 1.94 -8.56
C VAL A 45 1.50 1.82 -8.33
N PHE A 46 1.05 2.05 -7.09
CA PHE A 46 -0.37 2.12 -6.77
C PHE A 46 -0.86 3.56 -6.88
N ILE A 47 -2.02 3.75 -7.50
CA ILE A 47 -2.68 5.05 -7.63
C ILE A 47 -4.07 4.92 -7.00
N GLY A 48 -4.38 5.78 -6.03
CA GLY A 48 -5.67 5.71 -5.35
C GLY A 48 -5.94 6.92 -4.46
N PRO A 49 -7.14 7.02 -3.84
CA PRO A 49 -7.52 8.22 -3.09
C PRO A 49 -6.92 8.27 -1.67
N CYS A 50 -6.27 7.20 -1.20
CA CYS A 50 -5.94 7.02 0.21
C CYS A 50 -4.47 7.32 0.51
N ILE A 51 -4.21 8.41 1.25
CA ILE A 51 -2.87 8.77 1.72
C ILE A 51 -2.26 7.70 2.62
N SER A 52 -3.06 7.04 3.47
CA SER A 52 -2.57 6.01 4.40
C SER A 52 -1.93 4.81 3.70
N LYS A 53 -2.19 4.60 2.40
CA LYS A 53 -1.49 3.57 1.62
C LYS A 53 0.00 3.85 1.45
N LYS A 54 0.44 5.10 1.59
CA LYS A 54 1.88 5.43 1.62
C LYS A 54 2.60 4.79 2.79
N PHE A 55 1.97 4.74 3.98
CA PHE A 55 2.54 4.03 5.13
C PHE A 55 2.70 2.55 4.85
N GLU A 56 1.70 1.93 4.24
CA GLU A 56 1.75 0.51 3.88
C GLU A 56 2.84 0.20 2.83
N CYS A 57 3.13 1.13 1.93
CA CYS A 57 4.22 1.01 0.96
C CYS A 57 5.61 1.04 1.63
N LEU A 58 5.74 1.75 2.74
CA LEU A 58 7.00 1.90 3.50
C LEU A 58 7.20 0.82 4.56
N ASP A 59 6.18 -0.01 4.80
CA ASP A 59 6.22 -1.08 5.77
C ASP A 59 7.15 -2.23 5.29
N PRO A 60 8.26 -2.49 6.01
CA PRO A 60 9.22 -3.52 5.62
C PRO A 60 8.62 -4.93 5.60
N ASP A 61 7.58 -5.20 6.40
CA ASP A 61 6.91 -6.51 6.46
C ASP A 61 6.18 -6.86 5.14
N ASN A 62 5.90 -5.84 4.32
CA ASN A 62 5.31 -6.03 2.99
C ASN A 62 6.34 -6.42 1.92
N GLY A 63 7.64 -6.50 2.26
CA GLY A 63 8.68 -7.04 1.38
C GLY A 63 8.95 -6.18 0.15
N ASN A 64 8.82 -4.85 0.27
CA ASN A 64 8.97 -3.90 -0.84
C ASN A 64 8.09 -4.27 -2.05
N ALA A 65 6.88 -4.77 -1.78
CA ALA A 65 5.96 -5.16 -2.83
C ALA A 65 5.62 -3.97 -3.73
N LEU A 66 5.47 -2.77 -3.19
CA LEU A 66 5.21 -1.54 -3.96
C LEU A 66 6.50 -0.74 -4.14
N PHE A 67 6.62 -0.11 -5.31
CA PHE A 67 7.69 0.86 -5.59
C PHE A 67 7.27 2.28 -5.16
N ALA A 68 6.02 2.66 -5.41
CA ALA A 68 5.48 3.96 -5.01
C ALA A 68 3.96 3.92 -4.85
N VAL A 69 3.43 4.92 -4.14
CA VAL A 69 2.00 5.20 -3.99
C VAL A 69 1.76 6.66 -4.34
N LEU A 70 0.86 6.91 -5.29
CA LEU A 70 0.40 8.25 -5.67
C LEU A 70 -1.07 8.43 -5.31
N THR A 71 -1.42 9.62 -4.82
CA THR A 71 -2.82 10.01 -4.76
C THR A 71 -3.34 10.47 -6.11
N PHE A 72 -4.66 10.54 -6.28
CA PHE A 72 -5.25 11.11 -7.50
C PHE A 72 -4.87 12.59 -7.68
N GLU A 73 -4.81 13.36 -6.61
CA GLU A 73 -4.34 14.76 -6.62
C GLU A 73 -2.87 14.86 -7.06
N GLU A 74 -2.01 13.96 -6.59
CA GLU A 74 -0.60 13.92 -7.00
C GLU A 74 -0.43 13.54 -8.47
N LEU A 75 -1.27 12.62 -8.96
CA LEU A 75 -1.28 12.25 -10.38
C LEU A 75 -1.73 13.43 -11.25
N GLU A 76 -2.80 14.12 -10.85
CA GLU A 76 -3.31 15.30 -11.57
C GLU A 76 -2.26 16.41 -11.63
N LYS A 77 -1.63 16.71 -10.49
CA LYS A 77 -0.54 17.70 -10.42
C LYS A 77 0.61 17.31 -11.36
N TRP A 78 1.01 16.04 -11.37
CA TRP A 78 2.08 15.56 -12.24
C TRP A 78 1.71 15.71 -13.73
N PHE A 79 0.46 15.45 -14.12
CA PHE A 79 0.01 15.67 -15.50
C PHE A 79 0.04 17.15 -15.90
N GLN A 80 -0.31 18.07 -14.99
CA GLN A 80 -0.24 19.51 -15.26
C GLN A 80 1.20 20.03 -15.40
N GLU A 81 2.16 19.44 -14.70
CA GLU A 81 3.57 19.84 -14.78
C GLU A 81 4.28 19.35 -16.05
N GLN A 82 3.78 18.28 -16.68
CA GLN A 82 4.42 17.63 -17.84
C GLN A 82 3.67 17.82 -19.17
N GLY A 83 2.44 18.32 -19.14
CA GLY A 83 1.63 18.66 -20.32
C GLY A 83 1.87 20.08 -20.81
#